data_AF-A0A7X3CSG2-F1
#
_entry.id   AF-A0A7X3CSG2-F1
#
_cell.length_a   1.000
_cell.length_b   1.000
_cell.length_c   1.000
_cell.angle_alpha   90.00
_cell.angle_beta   90.00
_cell.angle_gamma   90.00
#
_symmetry.space_group_name_H-M   'P 1'
#
loop_
_entity.id
_entity.type
_entity.pdbx_description
1 polymer ?
#
loop_
_entity_poly.entity_id
_entity_poly.type
_entity_poly.pdbx_seq_one_letter_code
_entity_poly.pdbx_strand_id
1 'polypeptide(L)'
;MTQAGFVEALGAVFEHSPWVAERAYAARPFADSEQLHRAMLRVVDGASREERLALLRAHPDLAGRLQMSEMSVQEQRGVGLNELSVDEYDMFTRINTAYTGKFGFPFIMAVKGSSKELILEAMQARLEHNVQQEQRQAMTEIAKITRFRLDDLILQEGNDCVMTTGYGKRTMYYGKGDVLVYRTYVKPLEVSPIPESAYTGSDNVIFALNVTVSVSGDAFLPSFTQADNSMVVATDSMKNFMLRHAADFEGSTVEAFLRHAACLLLHKYAHMSGVELSAERLPFDAVPIAAGNGEFRGSGLVYRRSRNESGRFTVRVERTGQSLETVKQSAEITNLHLIKVSGSSFANFVRDEYTTLPESFNRPLFIYLNIGWEYAKADDALDGQAYAAPEQIADIAHTVFHEVNSASIQSLIYVIGLRILERFPQLGRIWFESNNRTWETVAESAAGSSEAKVFTEPRPPFGFQGFSMTQEDLAEAQAAQKAQGAALT
;
A
#
# COMPACT_ATOMS: atom_id res chain seq x y z
N MET A 1 18.48 -15.41 16.21
CA MET A 1 17.51 -14.62 17.01
C MET A 1 17.35 -15.23 18.40
N THR A 2 17.43 -14.40 19.45
CA THR A 2 17.22 -14.77 20.86
C THR A 2 15.74 -14.97 21.16
N GLN A 3 15.39 -15.57 22.32
CA GLN A 3 13.98 -15.78 22.70
C GLN A 3 13.25 -14.46 22.91
N ALA A 4 13.91 -13.51 23.58
CA ALA A 4 13.39 -12.16 23.75
C ALA A 4 13.09 -11.49 22.40
N GLY A 5 14.01 -11.57 21.43
CA GLY A 5 13.79 -10.98 20.10
C GLY A 5 12.68 -11.66 19.29
N PHE A 6 12.50 -12.98 19.44
CA PHE A 6 11.39 -13.69 18.78
C PHE A 6 10.02 -13.28 19.35
N VAL A 7 9.94 -13.11 20.67
CA VAL A 7 8.71 -12.70 21.36
C VAL A 7 8.41 -11.23 21.11
N GLU A 8 9.43 -10.38 21.02
CA GLU A 8 9.29 -8.98 20.64
C GLU A 8 8.72 -8.84 19.23
N ALA A 9 9.25 -9.60 18.26
CA ALA A 9 8.80 -9.55 16.87
C ALA A 9 7.41 -10.16 16.65
N LEU A 10 7.08 -11.27 17.33
CA LEU A 10 5.90 -12.09 17.01
C LEU A 10 4.87 -12.15 18.14
N GLY A 11 5.15 -11.55 19.29
CA GLY A 11 4.27 -11.60 20.47
C GLY A 11 2.96 -10.85 20.29
N ALA A 12 2.91 -9.89 19.36
CA ALA A 12 1.69 -9.15 19.01
C ALA A 12 0.78 -9.88 18.00
N VAL A 13 1.24 -10.99 17.39
CA VAL A 13 0.44 -11.74 16.40
C VAL A 13 -0.87 -12.22 17.01
N PHE A 14 -0.81 -12.72 18.25
CA PHE A 14 -1.99 -13.09 19.04
C PHE A 14 -2.30 -11.98 20.04
N GLU A 15 -3.52 -11.44 19.97
CA GLU A 15 -3.93 -10.26 20.76
C GLU A 15 -3.68 -10.46 22.26
N HIS A 16 -2.90 -9.56 22.86
CA HIS A 16 -2.46 -9.59 24.26
C HIS A 16 -1.99 -10.98 24.76
N SER A 17 -1.45 -11.81 23.87
CA SER A 17 -1.11 -13.22 24.14
C SER A 17 0.32 -13.58 23.70
N PRO A 18 1.36 -12.87 24.21
CA PRO A 18 2.76 -13.11 23.83
C PRO A 18 3.26 -14.50 24.19
N TRP A 19 2.61 -15.17 25.15
CA TRP A 19 2.90 -16.54 25.56
C TRP A 19 2.85 -17.55 24.39
N VAL A 20 2.06 -17.26 23.34
CA VAL A 20 2.00 -18.12 22.14
C VAL A 20 3.35 -18.11 21.42
N ALA A 21 3.93 -16.91 21.22
CA ALA A 21 5.25 -16.76 20.64
C ALA A 21 6.35 -17.32 21.56
N GLU A 22 6.25 -17.07 22.87
CA GLU A 22 7.22 -17.58 23.86
C GLU A 22 7.36 -19.10 23.80
N ARG A 23 6.23 -19.82 23.71
CA ARG A 23 6.20 -21.28 23.63
C ARG A 23 6.53 -21.80 22.24
N ALA A 24 6.10 -21.11 21.18
CA ALA A 24 6.40 -21.51 19.80
C ALA A 24 7.92 -21.46 19.51
N TYR A 25 8.67 -20.59 20.19
CA TYR A 25 10.13 -20.46 20.03
C TYR A 25 10.91 -21.79 20.14
N ALA A 26 10.44 -22.74 20.96
CA ALA A 26 11.07 -24.03 21.15
C ALA A 26 10.99 -24.95 19.92
N ALA A 27 10.06 -24.70 19.00
CA ALA A 27 9.83 -25.52 17.80
C ALA A 27 10.70 -25.12 16.59
N ARG A 28 11.64 -24.18 16.77
CA ARG A 28 12.58 -23.73 15.72
C ARG A 28 13.57 -24.84 15.35
N PRO A 29 14.14 -24.80 14.13
CA PRO A 29 13.94 -23.80 13.08
C PRO A 29 12.61 -23.95 12.32
N PHE A 30 12.15 -22.87 11.69
CA PHE A 30 11.02 -22.85 10.76
C PHE A 30 11.52 -22.55 9.36
N ALA A 31 11.00 -23.25 8.35
CA ALA A 31 11.36 -23.12 6.95
C ALA A 31 10.66 -21.92 6.29
N ASP A 32 9.41 -21.64 6.68
CA ASP A 32 8.59 -20.57 6.13
C ASP A 32 7.57 -20.02 7.15
N SER A 33 6.83 -18.98 6.75
CA SER A 33 5.79 -18.35 7.59
C SER A 33 4.63 -19.29 7.90
N GLU A 34 4.35 -20.26 7.04
CA GLU A 34 3.30 -21.25 7.26
C GLU A 34 3.68 -22.22 8.36
N GLN A 35 4.93 -22.71 8.37
CA GLN A 35 5.43 -23.60 9.41
C GLN A 35 5.47 -22.89 10.76
N LEU A 36 5.83 -21.60 10.77
CA LEU A 36 5.79 -20.74 11.96
C LEU A 36 4.35 -20.58 12.48
N HIS A 37 3.40 -20.20 11.62
CA HIS A 37 1.99 -20.03 12.00
C HIS A 37 1.39 -21.34 12.52
N ARG A 38 1.67 -22.46 11.84
CA ARG A 38 1.25 -23.80 12.26
C ARG A 38 1.86 -24.20 13.60
N ALA A 39 3.07 -23.75 13.92
CA ALA A 39 3.68 -24.00 15.23
C ALA A 39 2.99 -23.18 16.34
N MET A 40 2.62 -21.92 16.07
CA MET A 40 1.86 -21.08 16.99
C MET A 40 0.44 -21.61 17.23
N LEU A 41 -0.26 -22.07 16.19
CA LEU A 41 -1.59 -22.68 16.36
C LEU A 41 -1.52 -23.96 17.20
N ARG A 42 -0.49 -24.79 17.02
CA ARG A 42 -0.26 -25.97 17.88
C ARG A 42 -0.08 -25.62 19.36
N VAL A 43 0.55 -24.49 19.66
CA VAL A 43 0.69 -23.98 21.03
C VAL A 43 -0.69 -23.61 21.60
N VAL A 44 -1.55 -22.98 20.80
CA VAL A 44 -2.92 -22.62 21.21
C VAL A 44 -3.78 -23.87 21.39
N ASP A 45 -3.69 -24.84 20.49
CA ASP A 45 -4.44 -26.11 20.58
C ASP A 45 -4.07 -26.93 21.81
N GLY A 46 -2.79 -26.91 22.19
CA GLY A 46 -2.25 -27.56 23.38
C GLY A 46 -2.46 -26.78 24.70
N ALA A 47 -2.97 -25.55 24.64
CA ALA A 47 -3.18 -24.71 25.81
C ALA A 47 -4.39 -25.15 26.64
N SER A 48 -4.42 -24.76 27.92
CA SER A 48 -5.53 -25.09 28.80
C SER A 48 -6.85 -24.45 28.32
N ARG A 49 -7.98 -24.91 28.85
CA ARG A 49 -9.28 -24.31 28.52
C ARG A 49 -9.34 -22.84 28.97
N GLU A 50 -8.74 -22.55 30.11
CA GLU A 50 -8.66 -21.20 30.69
C GLU A 50 -7.81 -20.28 29.82
N GLU A 51 -6.65 -20.74 29.32
CA GLU A 51 -5.77 -19.98 28.42
C GLU A 51 -6.44 -19.67 27.08
N ARG A 52 -7.13 -20.65 26.50
CA ARG A 52 -7.89 -20.42 25.25
C ARG A 52 -9.06 -19.45 25.46
N LEU A 53 -9.75 -19.52 26.59
CA LEU A 53 -10.82 -18.58 26.90
C LEU A 53 -10.27 -17.17 27.17
N ALA A 54 -9.11 -17.06 27.81
CA ALA A 54 -8.42 -15.78 27.98
C ALA A 54 -8.00 -15.17 26.64
N LEU A 55 -7.48 -15.98 25.71
CA LEU A 55 -7.17 -15.55 24.34
C LEU A 55 -8.42 -15.03 23.61
N LEU A 56 -9.56 -15.73 23.71
CA LEU A 56 -10.82 -15.27 23.12
C LEU A 56 -11.28 -13.93 23.72
N ARG A 57 -11.15 -13.75 25.04
CA ARG A 57 -11.54 -12.51 25.73
C ARG A 57 -10.60 -11.33 25.49
N ALA A 58 -9.36 -11.61 25.12
CA ALA A 58 -8.37 -10.60 24.80
C ALA A 58 -8.63 -9.91 23.45
N HIS A 59 -9.47 -10.49 22.58
CA HIS A 59 -9.84 -9.86 21.31
C HIS A 59 -10.80 -8.69 21.53
N PRO A 60 -10.58 -7.54 20.89
CA PRO A 60 -11.48 -6.40 21.01
C PRO A 60 -12.84 -6.67 20.34
N ASP A 61 -13.90 -6.02 20.85
CA ASP A 61 -15.23 -6.08 20.26
C ASP A 61 -15.26 -5.38 18.88
N LEU A 62 -15.92 -6.03 17.92
CA LEU A 62 -16.17 -5.47 16.60
C LEU A 62 -17.15 -4.29 16.72
N ALA A 63 -16.71 -3.06 16.38
CA ALA A 63 -17.39 -1.77 16.61
C ALA A 63 -17.23 -1.11 18.00
N GLY A 64 -16.45 -1.71 18.91
CA GLY A 64 -16.06 -1.06 20.16
C GLY A 64 -15.04 0.05 19.93
N ARG A 65 -15.44 1.33 20.06
CA ARG A 65 -14.53 2.50 19.92
C ARG A 65 -13.44 2.60 20.99
N LEU A 66 -13.42 1.72 21.99
CA LEU A 66 -12.57 1.86 23.17
C LEU A 66 -11.49 0.76 23.20
N GLN A 67 -10.24 1.21 23.02
CA GLN A 67 -8.98 0.47 23.10
C GLN A 67 -8.84 -0.70 22.11
N MET A 68 -8.38 -0.37 20.90
CA MET A 68 -7.90 -1.34 19.91
C MET A 68 -6.38 -1.22 19.78
N SER A 69 -5.67 -2.33 19.60
CA SER A 69 -4.26 -2.32 19.20
C SER A 69 -4.08 -1.86 17.75
N GLU A 70 -2.89 -1.37 17.39
CA GLU A 70 -2.59 -0.88 16.04
C GLU A 70 -2.82 -1.93 14.94
N MET A 71 -2.57 -3.21 15.25
CA MET A 71 -2.82 -4.36 14.36
C MET A 71 -4.31 -4.59 14.13
N SER A 72 -5.14 -4.45 15.17
CA SER A 72 -6.60 -4.58 15.06
C SER A 72 -7.22 -3.44 14.25
N VAL A 73 -6.66 -2.22 14.35
CA VAL A 73 -7.07 -1.08 13.52
C VAL A 73 -6.76 -1.33 12.06
N GLN A 74 -5.58 -1.87 11.72
CA GLN A 74 -5.23 -2.20 10.33
C GLN A 74 -6.12 -3.30 9.74
N GLU A 75 -6.47 -4.30 10.55
CA GLU A 75 -7.33 -5.42 10.16
C GLU A 75 -8.76 -4.99 9.80
N GLN A 76 -9.29 -3.94 10.45
CA GLN A 76 -10.65 -3.44 10.25
C GLN A 76 -10.74 -2.26 9.25
N ARG A 77 -9.60 -1.81 8.68
CA ARG A 77 -9.59 -0.75 7.66
C ARG A 77 -10.34 -1.20 6.41
N GLY A 78 -11.25 -0.36 5.92
CA GLY A 78 -12.00 -0.59 4.67
C GLY A 78 -13.30 -1.38 4.80
N VAL A 79 -13.68 -1.84 6.00
CA VAL A 79 -14.90 -2.65 6.24
C VAL A 79 -16.18 -1.78 6.39
N GLY A 80 -16.04 -0.46 6.48
CA GLY A 80 -17.16 0.48 6.62
C GLY A 80 -17.75 0.58 8.03
N LEU A 81 -17.14 -0.07 9.04
CA LEU A 81 -17.56 0.02 10.45
C LEU A 81 -17.36 1.44 11.04
N ASN A 82 -16.58 2.29 10.38
CA ASN A 82 -16.39 3.70 10.76
C ASN A 82 -17.51 4.63 10.22
N GLU A 83 -18.39 4.13 9.36
CA GLU A 83 -19.47 4.87 8.70
C GLU A 83 -20.87 4.31 9.04
N LEU A 84 -21.00 3.62 10.18
CA LEU A 84 -22.29 3.13 10.65
C LEU A 84 -23.22 4.31 10.96
N SER A 85 -24.44 4.27 10.44
CA SER A 85 -25.53 5.13 10.90
C SER A 85 -25.84 4.84 12.37
N VAL A 86 -26.56 5.77 13.02
CA VAL A 86 -26.95 5.62 14.43
C VAL A 86 -27.73 4.32 14.65
N ASP A 87 -28.68 4.01 13.76
CA ASP A 87 -29.50 2.80 13.84
C ASP A 87 -28.68 1.51 13.65
N GLU A 88 -27.69 1.53 12.74
CA GLU A 88 -26.79 0.40 12.54
C GLU A 88 -25.88 0.20 13.76
N TYR A 89 -25.32 1.28 14.32
CA TYR A 89 -24.48 1.21 15.52
C TYR A 89 -25.24 0.60 16.71
N ASP A 90 -26.49 1.02 16.93
CA ASP A 90 -27.34 0.47 17.98
C ASP A 90 -27.65 -1.01 17.75
N MET A 91 -27.86 -1.41 16.49
CA MET A 91 -28.03 -2.81 16.11
C MET A 91 -26.79 -3.65 16.43
N PHE A 92 -25.60 -3.21 16.02
CA PHE A 92 -24.33 -3.87 16.30
C PHE A 92 -24.06 -3.98 17.81
N THR A 93 -24.29 -2.90 18.55
CA THR A 93 -24.11 -2.85 20.00
C THR A 93 -25.04 -3.85 20.71
N ARG A 94 -26.31 -3.92 20.29
CA ARG A 94 -27.28 -4.87 20.85
C ARG A 94 -26.88 -6.32 20.62
N ILE A 95 -26.44 -6.64 19.40
CA ILE A 95 -26.05 -8.00 19.02
C ILE A 95 -24.74 -8.40 19.73
N ASN A 96 -23.74 -7.51 19.80
CA ASN A 96 -22.52 -7.75 20.58
C ASN A 96 -22.82 -8.00 22.06
N THR A 97 -23.71 -7.19 22.66
CA THR A 97 -24.12 -7.38 24.06
C THR A 97 -24.75 -8.74 24.28
N ALA A 98 -25.67 -9.15 23.40
CA ALA A 98 -26.30 -10.47 23.45
C ALA A 98 -25.28 -11.60 23.24
N TYR A 99 -24.34 -11.41 22.33
CA TYR A 99 -23.31 -12.37 21.99
C TYR A 99 -22.35 -12.62 23.16
N THR A 100 -21.77 -11.55 23.71
CA THR A 100 -20.86 -11.61 24.86
C THR A 100 -21.58 -12.16 26.09
N GLY A 101 -22.86 -11.82 26.28
CA GLY A 101 -23.69 -12.39 27.34
C GLY A 101 -23.92 -13.90 27.21
N LYS A 102 -24.09 -14.41 25.97
CA LYS A 102 -24.32 -15.85 25.72
C LYS A 102 -23.04 -16.68 25.76
N PHE A 103 -21.97 -16.20 25.14
CA PHE A 103 -20.76 -17.00 24.90
C PHE A 103 -19.59 -16.66 25.84
N GLY A 104 -19.63 -15.51 26.52
CA GLY A 104 -18.64 -15.11 27.51
C GLY A 104 -17.32 -14.58 26.93
N PHE A 105 -17.32 -14.26 25.64
CA PHE A 105 -16.24 -13.59 24.91
C PHE A 105 -16.81 -12.78 23.72
N PRO A 106 -16.08 -11.76 23.23
CA PRO A 106 -16.43 -10.93 22.07
C PRO A 106 -16.77 -11.69 20.79
N PHE A 107 -17.50 -11.05 19.88
CA PHE A 107 -17.67 -11.58 18.52
C PHE A 107 -16.36 -11.45 17.74
N ILE A 108 -15.83 -12.57 17.26
CA ILE A 108 -14.55 -12.63 16.53
C ILE A 108 -14.80 -13.17 15.13
N MET A 109 -14.42 -12.39 14.12
CA MET A 109 -14.50 -12.76 12.70
C MET A 109 -13.37 -12.07 11.95
N ALA A 110 -12.73 -12.78 11.02
CA ALA A 110 -11.76 -12.16 10.13
C ALA A 110 -12.50 -11.27 9.12
N VAL A 111 -12.35 -9.95 9.24
CA VAL A 111 -13.14 -8.97 8.46
C VAL A 111 -12.46 -8.46 7.18
N LYS A 112 -11.19 -8.80 6.94
CA LYS A 112 -10.44 -8.42 5.72
C LYS A 112 -11.20 -8.92 4.48
N GLY A 113 -11.73 -7.98 3.67
CA GLY A 113 -12.54 -8.28 2.47
C GLY A 113 -14.03 -8.57 2.71
N SER A 114 -14.54 -8.39 3.94
CA SER A 114 -15.97 -8.51 4.27
C SER A 114 -16.68 -7.15 4.27
N SER A 115 -17.99 -7.14 4.00
CA SER A 115 -18.84 -5.96 4.15
C SER A 115 -19.55 -5.95 5.50
N LYS A 116 -20.03 -4.77 5.94
CA LYS A 116 -20.80 -4.64 7.19
C LYS A 116 -22.09 -5.49 7.21
N GLU A 117 -22.71 -5.70 6.05
CA GLU A 117 -23.90 -6.54 5.91
C GLU A 117 -23.57 -8.01 6.17
N LEU A 118 -22.47 -8.52 5.59
CA LEU A 118 -22.01 -9.89 5.79
C LEU A 118 -21.62 -10.16 7.25
N ILE A 119 -21.02 -9.16 7.91
CA ILE A 119 -20.69 -9.24 9.32
C ILE A 119 -21.96 -9.35 10.15
N LEU A 120 -22.95 -8.48 9.89
CA LEU A 120 -24.21 -8.50 10.63
C LEU A 120 -24.95 -9.83 10.46
N GLU A 121 -25.01 -10.36 9.24
CA GLU A 121 -25.56 -11.69 8.95
C GLU A 121 -24.82 -12.80 9.72
N ALA A 122 -23.48 -12.76 9.72
CA ALA A 122 -22.67 -13.73 10.44
C ALA A 122 -22.89 -13.65 11.96
N MET A 123 -23.03 -12.44 12.53
CA MET A 123 -23.33 -12.27 13.95
C MET A 123 -24.71 -12.86 14.30
N GLN A 124 -25.73 -12.60 13.48
CA GLN A 124 -27.07 -13.14 13.68
C GLN A 124 -27.10 -14.67 13.58
N ALA A 125 -26.46 -15.24 12.56
CA ALA A 125 -26.39 -16.69 12.39
C ALA A 125 -25.64 -17.37 13.55
N ARG A 126 -24.50 -16.79 13.97
CA ARG A 126 -23.67 -17.34 15.05
C ARG A 126 -24.28 -17.19 16.44
N LEU A 127 -25.18 -16.24 16.64
CA LEU A 127 -25.97 -16.17 17.88
C LEU A 127 -26.79 -17.43 18.11
N GLU A 128 -27.16 -18.19 17.07
CA GLU A 128 -27.91 -19.45 17.21
C GLU A 128 -27.03 -20.64 17.63
N HIS A 129 -25.70 -20.51 17.58
CA HIS A 129 -24.79 -21.57 17.99
C HIS A 129 -24.89 -21.91 19.48
N ASN A 130 -24.51 -23.15 19.82
CA ASN A 130 -24.17 -23.49 21.19
C ASN A 130 -22.72 -23.07 21.53
N VAL A 131 -22.40 -22.99 22.83
CA VAL A 131 -21.11 -22.46 23.30
C VAL A 131 -19.90 -23.21 22.71
N GLN A 132 -19.99 -24.53 22.55
CA GLN A 132 -18.87 -25.32 22.02
C GLN A 132 -18.68 -25.11 20.52
N GLN A 133 -19.77 -25.00 19.76
CA GLN A 133 -19.72 -24.65 18.35
C GLN A 133 -19.07 -23.29 18.15
N GLU A 134 -19.48 -22.31 18.97
CA GLU A 134 -18.99 -20.95 18.82
C GLU A 134 -17.53 -20.80 19.24
N GLN A 135 -17.08 -21.49 20.28
CA GLN A 135 -15.65 -21.51 20.63
C GLN A 135 -14.77 -22.06 19.49
N ARG A 136 -15.24 -23.11 18.78
CA ARG A 136 -14.52 -23.65 17.61
C ARG A 136 -14.53 -22.69 16.43
N GLN A 137 -15.66 -22.03 16.19
CA GLN A 137 -15.77 -21.03 15.13
C GLN A 137 -14.85 -19.85 15.41
N ALA A 138 -14.89 -19.29 16.62
CA ALA A 138 -14.05 -18.18 17.02
C ALA A 138 -12.54 -18.53 16.91
N MET A 139 -12.14 -19.75 17.29
CA MET A 139 -10.74 -20.17 17.12
C MET A 139 -10.34 -20.30 15.64
N THR A 140 -11.27 -20.73 14.78
CA THR A 140 -11.06 -20.77 13.32
C THR A 140 -10.87 -19.36 12.76
N GLU A 141 -11.64 -18.40 13.24
CA GLU A 141 -11.48 -16.99 12.87
C GLU A 141 -10.16 -16.41 13.39
N ILE A 142 -9.77 -16.67 14.64
CA ILE A 142 -8.44 -16.29 15.17
C ILE A 142 -7.31 -16.85 14.30
N ALA A 143 -7.41 -18.09 13.83
CA ALA A 143 -6.40 -18.67 12.95
C ALA A 143 -6.24 -17.87 11.64
N LYS A 144 -7.35 -17.41 11.04
CA LYS A 144 -7.31 -16.53 9.86
C LYS A 144 -6.74 -15.16 10.19
N ILE A 145 -7.18 -14.55 11.29
CA ILE A 145 -6.76 -13.23 11.74
C ILE A 145 -5.24 -13.21 11.97
N THR A 146 -4.74 -14.15 12.78
CA THR A 146 -3.32 -14.27 13.10
C THR A 146 -2.49 -14.60 11.87
N ARG A 147 -3.06 -15.30 10.87
CA ARG A 147 -2.40 -15.50 9.59
C ARG A 147 -2.20 -14.19 8.85
N PHE A 148 -3.26 -13.38 8.71
CA PHE A 148 -3.16 -12.07 8.07
C PHE A 148 -2.16 -11.16 8.78
N ARG A 149 -2.16 -11.14 10.12
CA ARG A 149 -1.21 -10.36 10.91
C ARG A 149 0.23 -10.80 10.71
N LEU A 150 0.47 -12.11 10.65
CA LEU A 150 1.81 -12.65 10.39
C LEU A 150 2.28 -12.32 8.96
N ASP A 151 1.40 -12.46 7.97
CA ASP A 151 1.71 -12.11 6.59
C ASP A 151 1.98 -10.60 6.45
N ASP A 152 1.17 -9.73 7.09
CA ASP A 152 1.36 -8.28 7.06
C ASP A 152 2.68 -7.86 7.76
N LEU A 153 3.07 -8.52 8.87
CA LEU A 153 4.36 -8.30 9.53
C LEU A 153 5.55 -8.69 8.64
N ILE A 154 5.44 -9.81 7.93
CA ILE A 154 6.52 -10.30 7.05
C ILE A 154 6.59 -9.48 5.75
N LEU A 155 5.45 -9.00 5.23
CA LEU A 155 5.39 -8.15 4.05
C LEU A 155 5.84 -6.71 4.33
N GLN A 156 5.67 -6.20 5.54
CA GLN A 156 6.27 -4.91 5.94
C GLN A 156 7.80 -4.95 5.93
N GLU A 157 8.42 -6.08 6.28
CA GLU A 157 9.88 -6.28 6.10
C GLU A 157 10.27 -6.52 4.63
N GLY A 158 9.32 -6.90 3.76
CA GLY A 158 9.56 -7.14 2.32
C GLY A 158 9.52 -5.89 1.44
N ASN A 159 8.90 -4.80 1.91
CA ASN A 159 8.84 -3.51 1.20
C ASN A 159 10.03 -2.58 1.52
N ASP A 160 10.79 -2.89 2.57
CA ASP A 160 12.12 -2.35 2.76
C ASP A 160 13.09 -3.27 2.00
N CYS A 161 13.56 -2.81 0.84
CA CYS A 161 14.71 -3.44 0.20
C CYS A 161 15.79 -3.70 1.26
N VAL A 162 16.20 -4.97 1.36
CA VAL A 162 17.17 -5.48 2.33
C VAL A 162 18.43 -4.62 2.33
N MET A 163 18.40 -3.61 3.19
CA MET A 163 19.55 -3.12 3.92
C MET A 163 19.39 -3.74 5.29
N THR A 164 20.38 -4.49 5.72
CA THR A 164 20.52 -4.95 7.10
C THR A 164 20.35 -3.76 8.06
N THR A 165 19.14 -3.48 8.52
CA THR A 165 18.92 -2.60 9.67
C THR A 165 19.14 -3.45 10.90
N GLY A 166 20.33 -3.34 11.49
CA GLY A 166 20.59 -3.95 12.79
C GLY A 166 19.52 -3.51 13.79
N TYR A 167 19.11 -4.43 14.65
CA TYR A 167 18.28 -4.20 15.85
C TYR A 167 18.97 -3.23 16.83
N GLY A 168 19.14 -1.96 16.44
CA GLY A 168 20.03 -1.00 17.10
C GLY A 168 19.34 0.24 17.66
N LYS A 169 18.14 0.60 17.19
CA LYS A 169 17.39 1.78 17.66
C LYS A 169 15.91 1.49 17.81
N ARG A 170 15.32 2.04 18.89
CA ARG A 170 13.89 1.97 19.20
C ARG A 170 13.07 2.71 18.13
N THR A 171 12.03 2.07 17.61
CA THR A 171 11.01 2.74 16.79
C THR A 171 10.16 3.66 17.68
N MET A 172 10.16 4.96 17.39
CA MET A 172 9.38 5.94 18.15
C MET A 172 8.97 7.13 17.27
N TYR A 173 7.69 7.16 16.90
CA TYR A 173 7.06 8.26 16.17
C TYR A 173 5.56 8.29 16.50
N TYR A 174 4.89 9.41 16.23
CA TYR A 174 3.43 9.51 16.27
C TYR A 174 2.97 10.55 15.23
N GLY A 175 1.67 10.62 14.96
CA GLY A 175 1.23 11.38 13.80
C GLY A 175 -0.26 11.51 13.58
N LYS A 176 -0.62 11.99 12.38
CA LYS A 176 -2.00 12.14 11.91
C LYS A 176 -2.09 11.65 10.46
N GLY A 177 -2.91 10.63 10.24
CA GLY A 177 -3.33 10.19 8.91
C GLY A 177 -4.65 10.82 8.48
N ASP A 178 -5.05 10.58 7.23
CA ASP A 178 -6.30 11.05 6.63
C ASP A 178 -6.50 12.57 6.72
N VAL A 179 -5.40 13.33 6.57
CA VAL A 179 -5.44 14.79 6.50
C VAL A 179 -5.75 15.19 5.05
N LEU A 180 -7.04 15.32 4.74
CA LEU A 180 -7.50 15.71 3.42
C LEU A 180 -7.26 17.22 3.18
N VAL A 181 -6.39 17.52 2.22
CA VAL A 181 -6.06 18.88 1.79
C VAL A 181 -6.66 19.10 0.40
N TYR A 182 -7.57 20.05 0.26
CA TYR A 182 -8.10 20.50 -1.03
C TYR A 182 -7.76 21.97 -1.21
N ARG A 183 -6.69 22.25 -1.96
CA ARG A 183 -6.28 23.61 -2.30
C ARG A 183 -6.65 23.88 -3.75
N THR A 184 -7.33 24.98 -4.01
CA THR A 184 -7.62 25.42 -5.38
C THR A 184 -6.57 26.43 -5.86
N TYR A 185 -6.32 26.42 -7.17
CA TYR A 185 -5.44 27.36 -7.85
C TYR A 185 -4.04 27.44 -7.23
N VAL A 186 -3.41 26.27 -7.03
CA VAL A 186 -1.96 26.20 -6.79
C VAL A 186 -1.23 26.62 -8.06
N LYS A 187 0.01 27.10 -7.93
CA LYS A 187 0.84 27.46 -9.09
C LYS A 187 0.80 26.33 -10.14
N PRO A 188 0.50 26.66 -11.41
CA PRO A 188 0.52 25.66 -12.49
C PRO A 188 1.88 24.94 -12.57
N LEU A 189 1.82 23.68 -12.97
CA LEU A 189 2.99 22.86 -13.26
C LEU A 189 3.12 22.73 -14.77
N GLU A 190 4.30 23.02 -15.31
CA GLU A 190 4.68 22.70 -16.68
C GLU A 190 5.84 21.69 -16.61
N VAL A 191 5.86 20.69 -17.50
CA VAL A 191 6.91 19.66 -17.53
C VAL A 191 7.47 19.49 -18.93
N SER A 192 8.71 19.01 -18.99
CA SER A 192 9.38 18.70 -20.25
C SER A 192 8.64 17.58 -21.00
N PRO A 193 8.33 17.74 -22.32
CA PRO A 193 7.61 16.72 -23.07
C PRO A 193 8.48 15.50 -23.37
N ILE A 194 7.85 14.33 -23.47
CA ILE A 194 8.48 13.07 -23.89
C ILE A 194 7.67 12.45 -25.04
N PRO A 195 8.28 11.61 -25.90
CA PRO A 195 7.58 11.01 -27.04
C PRO A 195 6.34 10.16 -26.67
N GLU A 196 6.37 9.52 -25.51
CA GLU A 196 5.33 8.59 -25.06
C GLU A 196 4.10 9.29 -24.45
N SER A 197 4.17 10.58 -24.11
CA SER A 197 3.12 11.24 -23.32
C SER A 197 2.69 12.57 -23.92
N ALA A 198 1.38 12.77 -23.97
CA ALA A 198 0.78 14.07 -24.29
C ALA A 198 0.71 15.01 -23.05
N TYR A 199 1.08 14.52 -21.87
CA TYR A 199 1.07 15.31 -20.64
C TYR A 199 2.24 16.30 -20.65
N THR A 200 1.90 17.59 -20.61
CA THR A 200 2.87 18.70 -20.55
C THR A 200 2.76 19.51 -19.26
N GLY A 201 1.90 19.10 -18.33
CA GLY A 201 1.67 19.83 -17.09
C GLY A 201 0.23 19.79 -16.60
N SER A 202 -0.03 20.58 -15.56
CA SER A 202 -1.32 20.72 -14.90
C SER A 202 -1.56 22.17 -14.52
N ASP A 203 -2.74 22.70 -14.82
CA ASP A 203 -3.17 24.03 -14.38
C ASP A 203 -3.30 24.13 -12.84
N ASN A 204 -3.27 22.98 -12.14
CA ASN A 204 -3.36 22.89 -10.68
C ASN A 204 -4.57 23.63 -10.08
N VAL A 205 -5.68 23.68 -10.84
CA VAL A 205 -6.96 24.24 -10.39
C VAL A 205 -7.47 23.53 -9.15
N ILE A 206 -7.30 22.20 -9.06
CA ILE A 206 -7.56 21.40 -7.87
C ILE A 206 -6.29 20.64 -7.49
N PHE A 207 -5.65 21.06 -6.40
CA PHE A 207 -4.54 20.39 -5.76
C PHE A 207 -5.05 19.67 -4.51
N ALA A 208 -5.38 18.40 -4.68
CA ALA A 208 -6.06 17.59 -3.68
C ALA A 208 -5.19 16.42 -3.23
N LEU A 209 -5.00 16.29 -1.92
CA LEU A 209 -4.11 15.31 -1.29
C LEU A 209 -4.78 14.64 -0.08
N ASN A 210 -4.49 13.37 0.13
CA ASN A 210 -4.64 12.72 1.43
C ASN A 210 -3.25 12.60 2.08
N VAL A 211 -2.99 13.37 3.13
CA VAL A 211 -1.68 13.46 3.79
C VAL A 211 -1.63 12.65 5.07
N THR A 212 -0.52 11.94 5.29
CA THR A 212 -0.11 11.40 6.58
C THR A 212 1.12 12.13 7.08
N VAL A 213 1.07 12.60 8.32
CA VAL A 213 2.15 13.30 9.03
C VAL A 213 2.67 12.40 10.13
N SER A 214 3.98 12.13 10.17
CA SER A 214 4.66 11.40 11.23
C SER A 214 5.85 12.21 11.75
N VAL A 215 5.97 12.33 13.07
CA VAL A 215 7.07 13.07 13.72
C VAL A 215 7.86 12.17 14.67
N SER A 216 9.17 12.36 14.72
CA SER A 216 10.10 11.61 15.57
C SER A 216 10.99 12.56 16.39
N GLY A 217 11.44 12.10 17.56
CA GLY A 217 12.29 12.86 18.48
C GLY A 217 12.41 12.22 19.85
N ASP A 218 13.63 12.16 20.40
CA ASP A 218 13.90 11.55 21.71
C ASP A 218 13.07 12.20 22.85
N ALA A 219 12.74 13.49 22.69
CA ALA A 219 11.90 14.25 23.61
C ALA A 219 10.47 13.69 23.76
N PHE A 220 10.03 12.81 22.86
CA PHE A 220 8.71 12.17 22.96
C PHE A 220 8.69 10.96 23.89
N LEU A 221 9.84 10.41 24.30
CA LEU A 221 9.89 9.21 25.12
C LEU A 221 9.06 9.27 26.42
N PRO A 222 9.03 10.40 27.17
CA PRO A 222 8.18 10.54 28.35
C PRO A 222 6.68 10.41 28.05
N SER A 223 6.21 10.76 26.85
CA SER A 223 4.79 10.59 26.48
C SER A 223 4.36 9.11 26.45
N PHE A 224 5.25 8.21 26.02
CA PHE A 224 5.00 6.77 25.99
C PHE A 224 5.22 6.12 27.36
N THR A 225 6.28 6.53 28.07
CA THR A 225 6.74 5.85 29.29
C THR A 225 6.12 6.38 30.57
N GLN A 226 5.69 7.64 30.58
CA GLN A 226 5.21 8.36 31.77
C GLN A 226 3.85 9.04 31.53
N ALA A 227 3.27 8.89 30.33
CA ALA A 227 2.09 9.63 29.90
C ALA A 227 2.25 11.16 30.01
N ASP A 228 3.48 11.67 29.90
CA ASP A 228 3.76 13.11 29.93
C ASP A 228 3.60 13.72 28.53
N ASN A 229 2.54 14.51 28.37
CA ASN A 229 2.20 15.18 27.11
C ASN A 229 2.85 16.56 26.95
N SER A 230 3.75 16.98 27.86
CA SER A 230 4.37 18.32 27.84
C SER A 230 5.11 18.65 26.53
N MET A 231 5.68 17.63 25.88
CA MET A 231 6.38 17.74 24.60
C MET A 231 5.55 17.22 23.41
N VAL A 232 4.27 16.88 23.62
CA VAL A 232 3.41 16.34 22.56
C VAL A 232 2.68 17.48 21.84
N VAL A 233 2.87 17.56 20.54
CA VAL A 233 2.03 18.38 19.67
C VAL A 233 0.77 17.58 19.38
N ALA A 234 -0.40 18.08 19.80
CA ALA A 234 -1.66 17.38 19.53
C ALA A 234 -1.81 17.07 18.03
N THR A 235 -2.26 15.86 17.69
CA THR A 235 -2.38 15.42 16.29
C THR A 235 -3.42 16.26 15.51
N ASP A 236 -4.40 16.85 16.19
CA ASP A 236 -5.30 17.86 15.61
C ASP A 236 -4.58 19.15 15.24
N SER A 237 -3.59 19.59 16.03
CA SER A 237 -2.73 20.73 15.70
C SER A 237 -1.89 20.44 14.46
N MET A 238 -1.43 19.20 14.26
CA MET A 238 -0.73 18.79 13.04
C MET A 238 -1.64 18.87 11.81
N LYS A 239 -2.88 18.38 11.91
CA LYS A 239 -3.91 18.56 10.85
C LYS A 239 -4.11 20.04 10.51
N ASN A 240 -4.34 20.88 11.54
CA ASN A 240 -4.53 22.32 11.34
C ASN A 240 -3.30 23.00 10.74
N PHE A 241 -2.09 22.53 11.12
CA PHE A 241 -0.83 23.01 10.56
C PHE A 241 -0.77 22.74 9.06
N MET A 242 -1.05 21.51 8.62
CA MET A 242 -1.03 21.14 7.20
C MET A 242 -2.05 21.94 6.39
N LEU A 243 -3.29 22.05 6.89
CA LEU A 243 -4.37 22.78 6.21
C LEU A 243 -4.05 24.27 6.04
N ARG A 244 -3.44 24.90 7.05
CA ARG A 244 -3.07 26.32 6.98
C ARG A 244 -1.89 26.55 6.03
N HIS A 245 -0.85 25.73 6.09
CA HIS A 245 0.32 25.93 5.22
C HIS A 245 0.06 25.53 3.76
N ALA A 246 -0.96 24.71 3.49
CA ALA A 246 -1.47 24.55 2.13
C ALA A 246 -2.01 25.87 1.55
N ALA A 247 -2.40 26.82 2.39
CA ALA A 247 -2.89 28.12 1.94
C ALA A 247 -1.77 29.07 1.48
N ASP A 248 -0.60 28.93 2.09
CA ASP A 248 0.58 29.78 1.86
C ASP A 248 1.61 29.12 0.92
N PHE A 249 1.33 27.91 0.44
CA PHE A 249 2.21 27.19 -0.46
C PHE A 249 2.21 27.80 -1.87
N GLU A 250 3.40 28.19 -2.35
CA GLU A 250 3.60 28.85 -3.65
C GLU A 250 4.26 27.94 -4.71
N GLY A 251 4.60 26.70 -4.36
CA GLY A 251 5.16 25.72 -5.29
C GLY A 251 4.11 25.05 -6.17
N SER A 252 4.52 24.10 -7.00
CA SER A 252 3.66 23.45 -8.01
C SER A 252 3.63 21.92 -7.95
N THR A 253 4.51 21.28 -7.16
CA THR A 253 4.57 19.81 -7.01
C THR A 253 4.18 19.35 -5.61
N VAL A 254 3.81 18.08 -5.48
CA VAL A 254 3.43 17.49 -4.18
C VAL A 254 4.66 17.37 -3.28
N GLU A 255 5.78 16.92 -3.82
CA GLU A 255 7.06 16.79 -3.14
C GLU A 255 7.52 18.13 -2.56
N ALA A 256 7.39 19.22 -3.33
CA ALA A 256 7.69 20.56 -2.84
C ALA A 256 6.80 20.97 -1.66
N PHE A 257 5.50 20.65 -1.71
CA PHE A 257 4.58 20.92 -0.59
C PHE A 257 4.97 20.12 0.66
N LEU A 258 5.23 18.81 0.52
CA LEU A 258 5.60 17.96 1.64
C LEU A 258 6.92 18.42 2.26
N ARG A 259 7.94 18.69 1.44
CA ARG A 259 9.23 19.15 1.95
C ARG A 259 9.12 20.51 2.64
N HIS A 260 8.35 21.43 2.07
CA HIS A 260 8.11 22.74 2.68
C HIS A 260 7.43 22.61 4.04
N ALA A 261 6.36 21.82 4.13
CA ALA A 261 5.63 21.60 5.38
C ALA A 261 6.48 20.87 6.43
N ALA A 262 7.27 19.87 6.05
CA ALA A 262 8.19 19.17 6.94
C ALA A 262 9.26 20.12 7.53
N CYS A 263 9.87 20.95 6.68
CA CYS A 263 10.80 21.99 7.11
C CYS A 263 10.14 22.97 8.08
N LEU A 264 8.93 23.46 7.79
CA LEU A 264 8.23 24.39 8.68
C LEU A 264 7.88 23.76 10.03
N LEU A 265 7.47 22.49 10.07
CA LEU A 265 7.23 21.77 11.32
C LEU A 265 8.50 21.70 12.18
N LEU A 266 9.64 21.33 11.57
CA LEU A 266 10.92 21.27 12.27
C LEU A 266 11.37 22.67 12.74
N HIS A 267 11.18 23.73 11.96
CA HIS A 267 11.47 25.09 12.43
C HIS A 267 10.56 25.50 13.60
N LYS A 268 9.28 25.14 13.56
CA LYS A 268 8.30 25.50 14.60
C LYS A 268 8.52 24.74 15.90
N TYR A 269 8.90 23.47 15.82
CA TYR A 269 9.00 22.56 16.97
C TYR A 269 10.43 22.03 17.12
N ALA A 270 11.26 22.77 17.86
CA ALA A 270 12.68 22.48 18.02
C ALA A 270 12.99 21.09 18.65
N HIS A 271 12.05 20.51 19.39
CA HIS A 271 12.20 19.19 20.01
C HIS A 271 11.95 18.01 19.06
N MET A 272 11.45 18.27 17.84
CA MET A 272 11.37 17.27 16.77
C MET A 272 12.75 17.08 16.12
N SER A 273 13.17 15.82 15.98
CA SER A 273 14.39 15.44 15.26
C SER A 273 14.12 15.03 13.81
N GLY A 274 12.89 14.60 13.49
CA GLY A 274 12.53 14.22 12.13
C GLY A 274 11.04 14.34 11.87
N VAL A 275 10.69 14.63 10.62
CA VAL A 275 9.32 14.67 10.12
C VAL A 275 9.29 13.88 8.82
N GLU A 276 8.41 12.89 8.75
CA GLU A 276 8.07 12.19 7.53
C GLU A 276 6.64 12.54 7.15
N LEU A 277 6.46 13.01 5.91
CA LEU A 277 5.16 13.24 5.32
C LEU A 277 5.01 12.32 4.13
N SER A 278 3.84 11.67 4.03
CA SER A 278 3.42 11.01 2.82
C SER A 278 2.09 11.57 2.33
N ALA A 279 1.86 11.55 1.03
CA ALA A 279 0.61 12.00 0.44
C ALA A 279 0.19 11.12 -0.73
N GLU A 280 -1.08 10.77 -0.77
CA GLU A 280 -1.74 10.26 -1.97
C GLU A 280 -2.44 11.42 -2.67
N ARG A 281 -2.16 11.62 -3.96
CA ARG A 281 -2.87 12.59 -4.79
C ARG A 281 -4.28 12.09 -5.04
N LEU A 282 -5.23 13.00 -4.91
CA LEU A 282 -6.63 12.76 -5.21
C LEU A 282 -6.90 13.30 -6.63
N PRO A 283 -6.76 12.50 -7.71
CA PRO A 283 -6.96 12.96 -9.09
C PRO A 283 -8.37 13.48 -9.40
N PHE A 284 -8.42 14.56 -10.17
CA PHE A 284 -9.63 15.20 -10.67
C PHE A 284 -9.48 15.44 -12.18
N ASP A 285 -10.27 14.71 -12.97
CA ASP A 285 -10.25 14.84 -14.43
C ASP A 285 -11.17 15.99 -14.85
N ALA A 286 -10.71 16.86 -15.74
CA ALA A 286 -11.59 17.86 -16.35
C ALA A 286 -12.69 17.15 -17.16
N VAL A 287 -13.95 17.49 -16.91
CA VAL A 287 -15.08 16.90 -17.66
C VAL A 287 -15.12 17.51 -19.06
N PRO A 288 -15.22 16.70 -20.14
CA PRO A 288 -15.41 17.23 -21.48
C PRO A 288 -16.79 17.86 -21.63
N ILE A 289 -16.84 19.10 -22.12
CA ILE A 289 -18.07 19.85 -22.40
C ILE A 289 -18.11 20.26 -23.88
N ALA A 290 -19.31 20.27 -24.45
CA ALA A 290 -19.51 20.68 -25.83
C ALA A 290 -19.18 22.17 -26.01
N ALA A 291 -18.33 22.50 -27.00
CA ALA A 291 -17.92 23.86 -27.31
C ALA A 291 -18.88 24.59 -28.28
N GLY A 292 -19.95 23.92 -28.73
CA GLY A 292 -20.98 24.48 -29.62
C GLY A 292 -20.71 24.31 -31.12
N ASN A 293 -19.53 23.82 -31.50
CA ASN A 293 -19.09 23.56 -32.88
C ASN A 293 -18.89 22.06 -33.19
N GLY A 294 -19.37 21.17 -32.32
CA GLY A 294 -19.11 19.72 -32.41
C GLY A 294 -17.80 19.28 -31.76
N GLU A 295 -16.96 20.21 -31.29
CA GLU A 295 -15.76 19.90 -30.52
C GLU A 295 -16.06 19.84 -29.03
N PHE A 296 -15.20 19.12 -28.30
CA PHE A 296 -15.22 19.05 -26.84
C PHE A 296 -13.97 19.75 -26.29
N ARG A 297 -14.15 20.43 -25.16
CA ARG A 297 -13.05 21.00 -24.37
C ARG A 297 -13.19 20.63 -22.91
N GLY A 298 -12.11 20.69 -22.14
CA GLY A 298 -12.19 20.57 -20.69
C GLY A 298 -13.01 21.71 -20.09
N SER A 299 -13.84 21.40 -19.08
CA SER A 299 -14.74 22.39 -18.48
C SER A 299 -14.04 23.58 -17.82
N GLY A 300 -12.85 23.38 -17.24
CA GLY A 300 -12.17 24.38 -16.40
C GLY A 300 -12.87 24.71 -15.07
N LEU A 301 -14.07 24.17 -14.84
CA LEU A 301 -14.90 24.41 -13.65
C LEU A 301 -15.45 23.11 -13.06
N VAL A 302 -15.83 22.15 -13.91
CA VAL A 302 -16.39 20.87 -13.50
C VAL A 302 -15.34 19.77 -13.67
N TYR A 303 -15.07 19.06 -12.57
CA TYR A 303 -14.11 17.98 -12.52
C TYR A 303 -14.75 16.70 -11.97
N ARG A 304 -14.31 15.56 -12.48
CA ARG A 304 -14.70 14.23 -12.00
C ARG A 304 -13.59 13.68 -11.09
N ARG A 305 -13.93 13.30 -9.86
CA ARG A 305 -13.02 12.58 -8.98
C ARG A 305 -12.69 11.20 -9.58
N SER A 306 -11.44 11.00 -9.99
CA SER A 306 -10.96 9.69 -10.46
C SER A 306 -10.63 8.77 -9.29
N ARG A 307 -10.82 7.47 -9.48
CA ARG A 307 -10.50 6.38 -8.53
C ARG A 307 -9.54 5.36 -9.17
N ASN A 308 -8.91 5.75 -10.28
CA ASN A 308 -7.96 4.91 -10.99
C ASN A 308 -6.56 5.12 -10.39
N GLU A 309 -5.54 5.16 -11.25
CA GLU A 309 -4.17 5.42 -10.84
C GLU A 309 -3.99 6.80 -10.18
N SER A 310 -3.07 6.87 -9.22
CA SER A 310 -2.81 8.09 -8.46
C SER A 310 -1.35 8.19 -8.02
N GLY A 311 -0.81 9.40 -7.97
CA GLY A 311 0.53 9.63 -7.43
C GLY A 311 0.56 9.48 -5.90
N ARG A 312 1.54 8.77 -5.36
CA ARG A 312 1.90 8.71 -3.95
C ARG A 312 3.31 9.27 -3.77
N PHE A 313 3.50 10.09 -2.75
CA PHE A 313 4.74 10.83 -2.53
C PHE A 313 5.15 10.70 -1.07
N THR A 314 6.44 10.57 -0.80
CA THR A 314 6.99 10.54 0.56
C THR A 314 8.20 11.46 0.64
N VAL A 315 8.26 12.27 1.70
CA VAL A 315 9.41 13.10 2.05
C VAL A 315 9.71 12.96 3.53
N ARG A 316 10.95 12.61 3.87
CA ARG A 316 11.46 12.63 5.24
C ARG A 316 12.57 13.68 5.37
N VAL A 317 12.38 14.61 6.29
CA VAL A 317 13.37 15.61 6.66
C VAL A 317 13.81 15.35 8.09
N GLU A 318 15.12 15.33 8.33
CA GLU A 318 15.72 15.21 9.65
C GLU A 318 16.54 16.44 10.00
N ARG A 319 16.68 16.69 11.30
CA ARG A 319 17.55 17.72 11.84
C ARG A 319 18.95 17.13 12.05
N THR A 320 19.93 17.68 11.33
CA THR A 320 21.34 17.29 11.44
C THR A 320 22.13 18.45 12.02
N GLY A 321 22.23 18.52 13.36
CA GLY A 321 22.81 19.66 14.04
C GLY A 321 21.97 20.92 13.89
N GLN A 322 22.47 21.93 13.16
CA GLN A 322 21.74 23.18 12.88
C GLN A 322 21.05 23.20 11.51
N SER A 323 21.33 22.23 10.62
CA SER A 323 20.69 22.12 9.30
C SER A 323 19.48 21.18 9.34
N LEU A 324 18.64 21.30 8.32
CA LEU A 324 17.61 20.32 7.98
C LEU A 324 17.99 19.63 6.68
N GLU A 325 17.92 18.31 6.65
CA GLU A 325 18.34 17.50 5.52
C GLU A 325 17.22 16.56 5.10
N THR A 326 16.97 16.47 3.78
CA THR A 326 16.02 15.49 3.23
C THR A 326 16.72 14.15 3.14
N VAL A 327 16.33 13.19 3.98
CA VAL A 327 16.96 11.87 4.09
C VAL A 327 16.21 10.78 3.30
N LYS A 328 14.95 11.05 2.92
CA LYS A 328 14.15 10.19 2.05
C LYS A 328 13.26 11.07 1.18
N GLN A 329 13.21 10.79 -0.11
CA GLN A 329 12.27 11.41 -1.02
C GLN A 329 11.95 10.47 -2.16
N SER A 330 10.69 10.08 -2.28
CA SER A 330 10.21 9.18 -3.32
C SER A 330 8.85 9.58 -3.87
N ALA A 331 8.60 9.19 -5.11
CA ALA A 331 7.30 9.27 -5.76
C ALA A 331 6.93 7.90 -6.34
N GLU A 332 5.64 7.64 -6.49
CA GLU A 332 5.09 6.39 -6.98
C GLU A 332 3.78 6.68 -7.73
N ILE A 333 3.57 6.06 -8.88
CA ILE A 333 2.24 5.94 -9.49
C ILE A 333 1.65 4.61 -9.03
N THR A 334 0.51 4.65 -8.36
CA THR A 334 -0.15 3.45 -7.78
C THR A 334 -1.42 3.12 -8.52
N ASN A 335 -1.89 1.86 -8.41
CA ASN A 335 -3.16 1.38 -8.95
C ASN A 335 -3.27 1.49 -10.48
N LEU A 336 -2.15 1.37 -11.21
CA LEU A 336 -2.15 1.35 -12.67
C LEU A 336 -2.58 -0.02 -13.18
N HIS A 337 -3.82 -0.13 -13.65
CA HIS A 337 -4.41 -1.41 -14.07
C HIS A 337 -4.54 -1.48 -15.59
N LEU A 338 -3.77 -2.36 -16.23
CA LEU A 338 -3.68 -2.42 -17.70
C LEU A 338 -3.92 -3.83 -18.21
N ILE A 339 -4.81 -3.96 -19.19
CA ILE A 339 -5.00 -5.21 -19.92
C ILE A 339 -4.56 -5.05 -21.38
N LYS A 340 -3.66 -5.94 -21.82
CA LYS A 340 -3.31 -6.10 -23.23
C LYS A 340 -3.99 -7.35 -23.77
N VAL A 341 -4.89 -7.20 -24.73
CA VAL A 341 -5.79 -8.28 -25.18
C VAL A 341 -5.10 -9.42 -25.95
N SER A 342 -3.90 -9.20 -26.46
CA SER A 342 -3.10 -10.19 -27.19
C SER A 342 -1.62 -9.77 -27.26
N GLY A 343 -0.74 -10.66 -27.73
CA GLY A 343 0.69 -10.36 -27.86
C GLY A 343 1.45 -10.54 -26.55
N SER A 344 0.93 -11.37 -25.65
CA SER A 344 1.61 -11.77 -24.42
C SER A 344 1.67 -13.30 -24.34
N SER A 345 2.85 -13.84 -24.09
CA SER A 345 3.10 -15.26 -23.90
C SER A 345 3.61 -15.55 -22.50
N PHE A 346 3.52 -16.80 -22.09
CA PHE A 346 4.16 -17.36 -20.91
C PHE A 346 4.34 -18.87 -21.12
N ALA A 347 5.56 -19.24 -21.49
CA ALA A 347 5.96 -20.60 -21.86
C ALA A 347 7.42 -20.83 -21.44
N ASN A 348 7.91 -22.07 -21.56
CA ASN A 348 9.27 -22.48 -21.18
C ASN A 348 9.60 -22.24 -19.69
N PHE A 349 8.60 -22.30 -18.81
CA PHE A 349 8.81 -22.28 -17.36
C PHE A 349 9.14 -23.69 -16.84
N VAL A 350 9.73 -23.76 -15.65
CA VAL A 350 10.07 -25.02 -14.97
C VAL A 350 8.83 -25.91 -14.87
N ARG A 351 8.97 -27.20 -15.21
CA ARG A 351 7.89 -28.19 -15.10
C ARG A 351 8.30 -29.30 -14.15
N ASP A 352 7.49 -29.50 -13.14
CA ASP A 352 7.66 -30.49 -12.08
C ASP A 352 6.28 -31.00 -11.59
N GLU A 353 6.26 -31.76 -10.50
CA GLU A 353 5.04 -32.32 -9.90
C GLU A 353 4.03 -31.27 -9.40
N TYR A 354 4.42 -30.01 -9.26
CA TYR A 354 3.54 -28.91 -8.82
C TYR A 354 2.93 -28.14 -10.01
N THR A 355 3.37 -28.44 -11.24
CA THR A 355 3.03 -27.65 -12.43
C THR A 355 1.67 -28.06 -13.02
N THR A 356 0.65 -27.25 -12.77
CA THR A 356 -0.69 -27.40 -13.37
C THR A 356 -0.97 -26.43 -14.51
N LEU A 357 -0.19 -25.36 -14.62
CA LEU A 357 -0.38 -24.30 -15.61
C LEU A 357 0.01 -24.80 -17.03
N PRO A 358 -0.87 -24.69 -18.03
CA PRO A 358 -0.49 -24.90 -19.42
C PRO A 358 0.38 -23.74 -19.93
N GLU A 359 1.23 -24.03 -20.90
CA GLU A 359 1.91 -22.97 -21.63
C GLU A 359 0.91 -22.18 -22.48
N SER A 360 1.14 -20.87 -22.58
CA SER A 360 0.34 -20.00 -23.44
C SER A 360 1.26 -19.15 -24.29
N PHE A 361 1.07 -19.18 -25.59
CA PHE A 361 1.85 -18.37 -26.53
C PHE A 361 1.13 -17.06 -26.92
N ASN A 362 -0.13 -16.92 -26.50
CA ASN A 362 -0.92 -15.71 -26.68
C ASN A 362 -2.09 -15.71 -25.68
N ARG A 363 -2.13 -14.72 -24.79
CA ARG A 363 -3.21 -14.51 -23.82
C ARG A 363 -3.44 -13.01 -23.56
N PRO A 364 -4.63 -12.61 -23.13
CA PRO A 364 -4.81 -11.28 -22.59
C PRO A 364 -4.04 -11.17 -21.28
N LEU A 365 -3.01 -10.34 -21.22
CA LEU A 365 -2.25 -10.12 -19.99
C LEU A 365 -2.87 -8.94 -19.24
N PHE A 366 -3.39 -9.21 -18.04
CA PHE A 366 -3.93 -8.17 -17.15
C PHE A 366 -2.98 -7.98 -15.96
N ILE A 367 -2.44 -6.77 -15.84
CA ILE A 367 -1.46 -6.40 -14.80
C ILE A 367 -1.97 -5.25 -13.95
N TYR A 368 -1.70 -5.33 -12.65
CA TYR A 368 -1.70 -4.16 -11.78
C TYR A 368 -0.25 -3.78 -11.56
N LEU A 369 0.07 -2.49 -11.66
CA LEU A 369 1.40 -1.96 -11.50
C LEU A 369 1.36 -0.79 -10.51
N ASN A 370 2.32 -0.81 -9.59
CA ASN A 370 2.83 0.39 -8.98
C ASN A 370 4.27 0.59 -9.46
N ILE A 371 4.61 1.83 -9.81
CA ILE A 371 5.94 2.20 -10.31
C ILE A 371 6.43 3.35 -9.45
N GLY A 372 7.53 3.15 -8.74
CA GLY A 372 8.15 4.15 -7.90
C GLY A 372 9.50 4.62 -8.41
N TRP A 373 9.88 5.83 -8.04
CA TRP A 373 11.17 6.42 -8.40
C TRP A 373 11.71 7.36 -7.32
N GLU A 374 13.04 7.48 -7.35
CA GLU A 374 13.84 8.41 -6.56
C GLU A 374 14.76 9.19 -7.51
N TYR A 375 14.83 10.50 -7.30
CA TYR A 375 15.76 11.35 -8.04
C TYR A 375 17.18 11.19 -7.49
N ALA A 376 18.17 11.27 -8.37
CA ALA A 376 19.57 11.34 -7.94
C ALA A 376 19.85 12.61 -7.13
N LYS A 377 19.11 13.70 -7.44
CA LYS A 377 19.09 14.94 -6.67
C LYS A 377 17.66 15.24 -6.24
N ALA A 378 17.42 15.29 -4.93
CA ALA A 378 16.09 15.54 -4.39
C ALA A 378 15.46 16.85 -4.90
N ASP A 379 16.28 17.86 -5.23
CA ASP A 379 15.79 19.15 -5.72
C ASP A 379 15.09 19.07 -7.09
N ASP A 380 15.37 18.04 -7.89
CA ASP A 380 14.76 17.86 -9.21
C ASP A 380 13.25 17.53 -9.14
N ALA A 381 12.73 17.17 -7.95
CA ALA A 381 11.30 16.87 -7.74
C ALA A 381 10.43 18.10 -7.40
N LEU A 382 11.03 19.29 -7.29
CA LEU A 382 10.37 20.44 -6.67
C LEU A 382 9.77 21.43 -7.66
N ASP A 383 10.25 21.41 -8.89
CA ASP A 383 9.82 22.25 -9.99
C ASP A 383 9.71 21.43 -11.27
N GLY A 384 9.27 22.08 -12.35
CA GLY A 384 8.89 21.42 -13.59
C GLY A 384 10.00 21.02 -14.57
N GLN A 385 11.22 21.56 -14.45
CA GLN A 385 12.22 21.37 -15.53
C GLN A 385 12.73 19.94 -15.63
N ALA A 386 13.09 19.37 -14.47
CA ALA A 386 13.59 18.00 -14.33
C ALA A 386 12.52 17.05 -13.75
N TYR A 387 11.27 17.50 -13.65
CA TYR A 387 10.20 16.70 -13.04
C TYR A 387 9.83 15.49 -13.90
N ALA A 388 9.92 14.30 -13.32
CA ALA A 388 9.26 13.10 -13.81
C ALA A 388 7.82 13.08 -13.26
N ALA A 389 6.86 13.50 -14.07
CA ALA A 389 5.45 13.49 -13.69
C ALA A 389 4.88 12.05 -13.65
N PRO A 390 4.06 11.69 -12.63
CA PRO A 390 3.42 10.37 -12.58
C PRO A 390 2.62 10.02 -13.84
N GLU A 391 1.99 11.00 -14.47
CA GLU A 391 1.25 10.85 -15.73
C GLU A 391 2.17 10.42 -16.89
N GLN A 392 3.36 11.00 -17.01
CA GLN A 392 4.34 10.62 -18.03
C GLN A 392 4.91 9.22 -17.78
N ILE A 393 5.12 8.85 -16.50
CA ILE A 393 5.56 7.50 -16.12
C ILE A 393 4.50 6.45 -16.48
N ALA A 394 3.21 6.74 -16.22
CA ALA A 394 2.10 5.87 -16.62
C ALA A 394 2.03 5.72 -18.14
N ASP A 395 2.18 6.81 -18.89
CA ASP A 395 2.13 6.80 -20.36
C ASP A 395 3.30 6.03 -21.01
N ILE A 396 4.48 6.05 -20.39
CA ILE A 396 5.58 5.16 -20.79
C ILE A 396 5.17 3.69 -20.61
N ALA A 397 4.56 3.34 -19.47
CA ALA A 397 4.09 1.98 -19.23
C ALA A 397 3.00 1.57 -20.24
N HIS A 398 2.06 2.46 -20.57
CA HIS A 398 1.07 2.25 -21.63
C HIS A 398 1.73 1.92 -22.97
N THR A 399 2.68 2.77 -23.38
CA THR A 399 3.33 2.71 -24.68
C THR A 399 4.19 1.47 -24.81
N VAL A 400 5.05 1.19 -23.82
CA VAL A 400 5.90 0.00 -23.83
C VAL A 400 5.07 -1.28 -23.76
N PHE A 401 4.01 -1.31 -22.95
CA PHE A 401 3.15 -2.49 -22.89
C PHE A 401 2.43 -2.72 -24.23
N HIS A 402 2.07 -1.68 -24.96
CA HIS A 402 1.56 -1.78 -26.32
C HIS A 402 2.63 -2.33 -27.29
N GLU A 403 3.83 -1.76 -27.31
CA GLU A 403 4.91 -2.08 -28.26
C GLU A 403 5.45 -3.52 -28.11
N VAL A 404 5.60 -4.00 -26.88
CA VAL A 404 6.37 -5.23 -26.60
C VAL A 404 5.49 -6.48 -26.63
N ASN A 405 5.92 -7.49 -27.39
CA ASN A 405 5.40 -8.85 -27.21
C ASN A 405 6.03 -9.46 -25.95
N SER A 406 5.35 -9.37 -24.83
CA SER A 406 5.92 -9.71 -23.51
C SER A 406 5.94 -11.22 -23.29
N ALA A 407 7.12 -11.79 -23.02
CA ALA A 407 7.28 -13.19 -22.63
C ALA A 407 6.92 -13.47 -21.15
N SER A 408 6.90 -12.41 -20.33
CA SER A 408 6.54 -12.45 -18.91
C SER A 408 6.34 -11.02 -18.38
N ILE A 409 5.76 -10.89 -17.18
CA ILE A 409 5.66 -9.58 -16.52
C ILE A 409 7.06 -9.08 -16.11
N GLN A 410 7.95 -9.99 -15.68
CA GLN A 410 9.34 -9.66 -15.34
C GLN A 410 10.05 -8.97 -16.52
N SER A 411 9.92 -9.53 -17.72
CA SER A 411 10.50 -8.93 -18.93
C SER A 411 9.84 -7.59 -19.27
N LEU A 412 8.52 -7.47 -19.09
CA LEU A 412 7.79 -6.23 -19.35
C LEU A 412 8.24 -5.09 -18.43
N ILE A 413 8.26 -5.30 -17.11
CA ILE A 413 8.64 -4.25 -16.16
C ILE A 413 10.11 -3.84 -16.31
N TYR A 414 10.99 -4.76 -16.71
CA TYR A 414 12.38 -4.45 -17.05
C TYR A 414 12.46 -3.47 -18.23
N VAL A 415 11.73 -3.73 -19.33
CA VAL A 415 11.74 -2.85 -20.52
C VAL A 415 11.07 -1.51 -20.23
N ILE A 416 9.97 -1.49 -19.45
CA ILE A 416 9.37 -0.24 -18.97
C ILE A 416 10.40 0.56 -18.18
N GLY A 417 11.13 -0.09 -17.27
CA GLY A 417 12.14 0.55 -16.45
C GLY A 417 13.30 1.14 -17.24
N LEU A 418 13.82 0.42 -18.23
CA LEU A 418 14.82 0.95 -19.16
C LEU A 418 14.32 2.20 -19.89
N ARG A 419 13.07 2.19 -20.37
CA ARG A 419 12.49 3.34 -21.07
C ARG A 419 12.32 4.55 -20.14
N ILE A 420 11.88 4.34 -18.91
CA ILE A 420 11.78 5.41 -17.91
C ILE A 420 13.14 6.04 -17.64
N LEU A 421 14.16 5.23 -17.36
CA LEU A 421 15.52 5.72 -17.06
C LEU A 421 16.15 6.45 -18.26
N GLU A 422 15.85 6.01 -19.49
CA GLU A 422 16.29 6.68 -20.71
C GLU A 422 15.63 8.06 -20.88
N ARG A 423 14.33 8.18 -20.56
CA ARG A 423 13.59 9.45 -20.66
C ARG A 423 13.92 10.42 -19.53
N PHE A 424 14.25 9.91 -18.35
CA PHE A 424 14.53 10.69 -17.16
C PHE A 424 15.91 10.35 -16.59
N PRO A 425 17.00 10.84 -17.22
CA PRO A 425 18.38 10.56 -16.78
C PRO A 425 18.71 11.09 -15.37
N GLN A 426 17.89 12.00 -14.84
CA GLN A 426 17.99 12.53 -13.48
C GLN A 426 17.47 11.57 -12.39
N LEU A 427 16.75 10.51 -12.76
CA LEU A 427 16.33 9.49 -11.81
C LEU A 427 17.52 8.63 -11.41
N GLY A 428 17.69 8.43 -10.10
CA GLY A 428 18.75 7.58 -9.55
C GLY A 428 18.31 6.13 -9.45
N ARG A 429 17.03 5.91 -9.12
CA ARG A 429 16.45 4.59 -8.91
C ARG A 429 14.98 4.56 -9.28
N ILE A 430 14.53 3.44 -9.82
CA ILE A 430 13.13 3.10 -10.04
C ILE A 430 12.82 1.73 -9.46
N TRP A 431 11.57 1.45 -9.11
CA TRP A 431 11.11 0.12 -8.72
C TRP A 431 9.67 -0.13 -9.15
N PHE A 432 9.32 -1.41 -9.15
CA PHE A 432 8.03 -1.93 -9.56
C PHE A 432 7.51 -2.88 -8.51
N GLU A 433 6.21 -2.77 -8.25
CA GLU A 433 5.41 -3.82 -7.62
C GLU A 433 4.29 -4.17 -8.59
N SER A 434 4.20 -5.45 -8.99
CA SER A 434 3.22 -5.90 -9.98
C SER A 434 2.31 -6.99 -9.44
N ASN A 435 1.09 -7.09 -9.97
CA ASN A 435 0.24 -8.29 -9.82
C ASN A 435 -0.15 -8.82 -11.21
N ASN A 436 -0.16 -10.14 -11.35
CA ASN A 436 -0.80 -10.82 -12.46
C ASN A 436 -2.27 -11.08 -12.13
N ARG A 437 -3.18 -10.42 -12.85
CA ARG A 437 -4.64 -10.53 -12.70
C ARG A 437 -5.29 -11.12 -13.95
N THR A 438 -4.52 -11.84 -14.76
CA THR A 438 -4.99 -12.43 -16.02
C THR A 438 -6.21 -13.32 -15.81
N TRP A 439 -7.25 -13.08 -16.61
CA TRP A 439 -8.50 -13.84 -16.59
C TRP A 439 -8.33 -15.30 -17.04
N GLU A 440 -9.26 -16.15 -16.61
CA GLU A 440 -9.39 -17.53 -17.07
C GLU A 440 -10.24 -17.59 -18.34
N THR A 441 -9.83 -18.35 -19.35
CA THR A 441 -10.64 -18.56 -20.57
C THR A 441 -11.82 -19.49 -20.28
N VAL A 442 -13.02 -19.06 -20.63
CA VAL A 442 -14.26 -19.86 -20.61
C VAL A 442 -14.58 -20.43 -21.99
N ALA A 443 -14.35 -19.65 -23.05
CA ALA A 443 -14.55 -20.11 -24.43
C ALA A 443 -13.44 -19.60 -25.35
N GLU A 444 -12.78 -20.52 -26.05
CA GLU A 444 -11.69 -20.23 -27.01
C GLU A 444 -12.18 -19.73 -28.37
N SER A 445 -13.49 -19.77 -28.63
CA SER A 445 -14.12 -19.21 -29.82
C SER A 445 -15.55 -18.78 -29.50
N ALA A 446 -16.04 -17.74 -30.21
CA ALA A 446 -17.41 -17.28 -30.13
C ALA A 446 -18.03 -17.15 -31.53
N ALA A 447 -19.34 -17.37 -31.64
CA ALA A 447 -20.04 -17.26 -32.92
C ALA A 447 -19.95 -15.83 -33.47
N GLY A 448 -19.49 -15.68 -34.71
CA GLY A 448 -19.44 -14.39 -35.42
C GLY A 448 -18.09 -13.68 -35.44
N SER A 449 -17.05 -14.19 -34.77
CA SER A 449 -15.66 -13.70 -34.92
C SER A 449 -14.64 -14.79 -34.58
N SER A 450 -13.64 -14.97 -35.45
CA SER A 450 -12.52 -15.89 -35.21
C SER A 450 -11.56 -15.43 -34.12
N GLU A 451 -11.63 -14.16 -33.71
CA GLU A 451 -10.78 -13.57 -32.67
C GLU A 451 -11.48 -13.47 -31.31
N ALA A 452 -12.81 -13.58 -31.29
CA ALA A 452 -13.59 -13.42 -30.07
C ALA A 452 -13.45 -14.63 -29.14
N LYS A 453 -13.10 -14.34 -27.89
CA LYS A 453 -12.99 -15.29 -26.78
C LYS A 453 -13.79 -14.79 -25.59
N VAL A 454 -14.18 -15.69 -24.69
CA VAL A 454 -14.88 -15.36 -23.45
C VAL A 454 -13.99 -15.70 -22.27
N PHE A 455 -13.87 -14.76 -21.32
CA PHE A 455 -13.05 -14.89 -20.13
C PHE A 455 -13.85 -14.63 -18.85
N THR A 456 -13.34 -15.08 -17.70
CA THR A 456 -13.90 -14.82 -16.37
C THR A 456 -12.78 -14.51 -15.37
N GLU A 457 -13.13 -13.86 -14.26
CA GLU A 457 -12.20 -13.62 -13.15
C GLU A 457 -11.58 -14.94 -12.67
N PRO A 458 -10.25 -14.96 -12.39
CA PRO A 458 -9.58 -16.14 -11.87
C PRO A 458 -9.92 -16.36 -10.40
N ARG A 459 -9.41 -17.46 -9.84
CA ARG A 459 -9.39 -17.65 -8.38
C ARG A 459 -8.60 -16.51 -7.69
N PRO A 460 -8.81 -16.28 -6.38
CA PRO A 460 -8.15 -15.19 -5.65
C PRO A 460 -6.60 -15.13 -5.72
N PRO A 461 -5.84 -16.25 -5.80
CA PRO A 461 -4.38 -16.19 -5.87
C PRO A 461 -3.88 -15.39 -7.08
N PHE A 462 -2.89 -14.52 -6.85
CA PHE A 462 -2.23 -13.75 -7.89
C PHE A 462 -0.72 -13.87 -7.77
N GLY A 463 -0.03 -13.93 -8.91
CA GLY A 463 1.43 -13.81 -8.93
C GLY A 463 1.83 -12.34 -8.76
N PHE A 464 2.93 -12.07 -8.07
CA PHE A 464 3.46 -10.71 -7.90
C PHE A 464 4.97 -10.67 -8.15
N GLN A 465 5.49 -9.49 -8.49
CA GLN A 465 6.92 -9.27 -8.69
C GLN A 465 7.30 -7.93 -8.06
N GLY A 466 8.40 -7.93 -7.31
CA GLY A 466 9.12 -6.73 -6.88
C GLY A 466 10.45 -6.66 -7.65
N PHE A 467 10.76 -5.51 -8.24
CA PHE A 467 12.02 -5.33 -8.97
C PHE A 467 12.44 -3.86 -8.99
N SER A 468 13.73 -3.58 -8.82
CA SER A 468 14.27 -2.22 -8.91
C SER A 468 15.42 -2.12 -9.89
N MET A 469 15.57 -0.95 -10.51
CA MET A 469 16.60 -0.65 -11.49
C MET A 469 17.23 0.70 -11.20
N THR A 470 18.45 0.87 -11.69
CA THR A 470 19.23 2.09 -11.61
C THR A 470 19.76 2.46 -13.00
N GLN A 471 20.40 3.62 -13.11
CA GLN A 471 21.08 4.02 -14.35
C GLN A 471 22.19 3.04 -14.78
N GLU A 472 22.72 2.21 -13.87
CA GLU A 472 23.70 1.17 -14.20
C GLU A 472 23.08 0.08 -15.08
N ASP A 473 21.86 -0.37 -14.75
CA ASP A 473 21.12 -1.37 -15.54
C ASP A 473 20.87 -0.86 -16.98
N LEU A 474 20.56 0.43 -17.14
CA LEU A 474 20.40 1.05 -18.45
C LEU A 474 21.70 1.04 -19.26
N ALA A 475 22.82 1.41 -18.62
CA ALA A 475 24.12 1.40 -19.27
C ALA A 475 24.54 -0.02 -19.71
N GLU A 476 24.30 -1.03 -18.87
CA GLU A 476 24.56 -2.44 -19.19
C GLU A 476 23.71 -2.92 -20.37
N ALA A 477 22.41 -2.62 -20.37
CA ALA A 477 21.50 -2.98 -21.46
C ALA A 477 21.93 -2.36 -22.81
N GLN A 478 22.29 -1.06 -22.80
CA GLN A 478 22.78 -0.38 -24.00
C GLN A 478 24.11 -0.94 -24.50
N ALA A 479 25.01 -1.33 -23.59
CA ALA A 479 26.27 -1.98 -23.95
C ALA A 479 26.04 -3.36 -24.59
N ALA A 480 25.15 -4.16 -24.03
CA ALA A 480 24.77 -5.48 -24.57
C ALA A 480 24.16 -5.36 -25.97
N GLN A 481 23.28 -4.37 -26.19
CA GLN A 481 22.65 -4.14 -27.50
C GLN A 481 23.67 -3.71 -28.56
N LYS A 482 24.64 -2.85 -28.20
CA LYS A 482 25.74 -2.48 -29.10
C LYS A 482 26.62 -3.67 -29.47
N ALA A 483 26.92 -4.55 -28.51
CA ALA A 483 27.72 -5.75 -28.76
C ALA A 483 27.00 -6.75 -29.70
N GLN A 484 25.69 -6.93 -29.55
CA GLN A 484 24.90 -7.76 -30.46
C GLN A 484 24.80 -7.14 -31.87
N GLY A 485 24.62 -5.81 -31.96
CA GLY A 485 24.60 -5.11 -33.24
C GLY A 485 25.93 -5.20 -34.00
N ALA A 486 27.06 -5.11 -33.30
CA ALA A 486 28.39 -5.24 -33.88
C ALA A 486 28.76 -6.68 -34.29
N ALA A 487 28.10 -7.70 -33.73
CA ALA A 487 28.30 -9.10 -34.10
C ALA A 487 27.51 -9.53 -35.35
N LEU A 488 26.56 -8.70 -35.80
CA LEU A 488 25.69 -8.93 -36.97
C LEU A 488 26.11 -8.12 -38.22
N THR A 489 27.12 -7.26 -38.09
CA THR A 489 27.76 -6.48 -39.17
C THR A 489 29.16 -6.99 -39.42
#